data_AF-A0A8S3PSI2-F1
#
_entry.id   AF-A0A8S3PSI2-F1
#
_cell.length_a   1.000
_cell.length_b   1.000
_cell.length_c   1.000
_cell.angle_alpha   90.00
_cell.angle_beta   90.00
_cell.angle_gamma   90.00
#
_symmetry.space_group_name_H-M   'P 1'
#
loop_
_entity.id
_entity.type
_entity.pdbx_description
1 polymer ?
#
loop_
_entity_poly.entity_id
_entity_poly.type
_entity_poly.pdbx_seq_one_letter_code
_entity_poly.pdbx_strand_id
1 'polypeptide(L)'
;MTKYLGYQPFWQKFEAGNLLLIDVAHKLLQTDSILTQMTNLYHLYKDQHDGDNKFWDRCKKQFIGAIVLTRYNNKTYLVDDIDSDKTPLDTFELRNGEKISYADYYRKQYNITDLDETQPMLISRPKEKDKRVGRTGLIILLPQLCYVTGMTNEIQNDRSAKTSIQTLTRVAPQQRVVSLTEFVQQIQTNKDVQKMMNDWHLRIPTQALEIQAKLLDPEIIKQKDVQLRYDQTKPDWSKDMRSNLLTTAVSLKNWVIIFSRKNRGTVVDFIEALKRVGPPMGINFTQPIVVELPDDRNLSYITGLRQTVESTTQLVLCVLPSSKEDCYNAIKKFCCVDHPVPSQVVLSRTIFKKHNLQSVSTNIAIQLNCKLGGELWVASMPSMTTGLMIVGIDVFHDKKNNKSYAGVVCSLNKECTRYFSTVTPQLSGQELIDGIYVKFAEGLKKYHQVNGHLPGNIVVYRDGVGDGQLDMVMEHEVKQMQGCTVDLYPDVPPKMAVVIVKKRISQRFFSKNHQNYSNPTPGTVVDSALTKSEWMDFFLVSQSRKISPTHYNVIYNTITSFTAKFQRLTYNICITTLLISGYLQYYHKLFC
;
A
#
# COMPACT_ATOMS: atom_id res chain seq x y z
N MET A 1 -10.74 -15.78 16.17
CA MET A 1 -11.01 -15.65 14.71
C MET A 1 -10.86 -17.00 14.04
N THR A 2 -11.73 -17.29 13.07
CA THR A 2 -11.68 -18.48 12.24
C THR A 2 -11.18 -18.12 10.84
N LYS A 3 -10.28 -18.95 10.30
CA LYS A 3 -9.73 -18.82 8.94
C LYS A 3 -10.50 -19.74 8.00
N TYR A 4 -11.10 -19.18 6.96
CA TYR A 4 -11.73 -19.94 5.87
C TYR A 4 -10.84 -19.90 4.64
N LEU A 5 -10.50 -21.08 4.12
CA LEU A 5 -9.85 -21.23 2.82
C LEU A 5 -10.87 -21.02 1.71
N GLY A 6 -10.49 -20.32 0.66
CA GLY A 6 -11.27 -20.16 -0.55
C GLY A 6 -10.37 -19.94 -1.76
N TYR A 7 -11.00 -19.82 -2.92
CA TYR A 7 -10.31 -19.61 -4.20
C TYR A 7 -10.91 -18.39 -4.90
N GLN A 8 -10.07 -17.62 -5.60
CA GLN A 8 -10.49 -16.48 -6.41
C GLN A 8 -10.31 -16.82 -7.89
N PRO A 9 -11.34 -17.39 -8.55
CA PRO A 9 -11.29 -17.65 -9.98
C PRO A 9 -11.58 -16.38 -10.78
N PHE A 10 -10.84 -16.20 -11.87
CA PHE A 10 -11.05 -15.12 -12.83
C PHE A 10 -10.71 -15.58 -14.25
N TRP A 11 -11.61 -15.35 -15.19
CA TRP A 11 -11.40 -15.66 -16.60
C TRP A 11 -10.95 -14.43 -17.36
N GLN A 12 -9.89 -14.56 -18.14
CA GLN A 12 -9.41 -13.49 -19.00
C GLN A 12 -8.73 -14.05 -20.26
N LYS A 13 -8.86 -13.30 -21.35
CA LYS A 13 -8.16 -13.56 -22.60
C LYS A 13 -6.76 -12.95 -22.54
N PHE A 14 -5.77 -13.75 -22.90
CA PHE A 14 -4.35 -13.39 -23.03
C PHE A 14 -3.82 -13.87 -24.39
N GLU A 15 -2.56 -13.59 -24.69
CA GLU A 15 -1.89 -14.12 -25.88
C GLU A 15 -1.94 -15.65 -25.98
N ALA A 16 -1.78 -16.36 -24.86
CA ALA A 16 -1.87 -17.82 -24.82
C ALA A 16 -3.32 -18.37 -24.90
N GLY A 17 -4.32 -17.50 -25.07
CA GLY A 17 -5.72 -17.85 -25.18
C GLY A 17 -6.55 -17.46 -23.95
N ASN A 18 -7.69 -18.13 -23.77
CA ASN A 18 -8.58 -17.90 -22.64
C ASN A 18 -8.08 -18.68 -21.43
N LEU A 19 -7.61 -17.97 -20.39
CA LEU A 19 -7.04 -18.58 -19.21
C LEU A 19 -7.94 -18.36 -17.99
N LEU A 20 -8.06 -19.41 -17.18
CA LEU A 20 -8.62 -19.35 -15.84
C LEU A 20 -7.48 -19.11 -14.84
N LEU A 21 -7.44 -17.90 -14.29
CA LEU A 21 -6.55 -17.57 -13.20
C LEU A 21 -7.23 -17.93 -11.88
N ILE A 22 -6.53 -18.68 -11.03
CA ILE A 22 -7.02 -19.08 -9.71
C ILE A 22 -5.93 -18.78 -8.69
N ASP A 23 -6.27 -18.04 -7.65
CA ASP A 23 -5.39 -17.85 -6.49
C ASP A 23 -6.07 -18.33 -5.21
N VAL A 24 -5.24 -18.74 -4.24
CA VAL A 24 -5.68 -19.10 -2.91
C VAL A 24 -6.03 -17.82 -2.14
N ALA A 25 -7.24 -17.76 -1.61
CA ALA A 25 -7.72 -16.67 -0.80
C ALA A 25 -8.11 -17.15 0.60
N HIS A 26 -8.02 -16.23 1.56
CA HIS A 26 -8.45 -16.50 2.93
C HIS A 26 -9.45 -15.44 3.36
N LYS A 27 -10.58 -15.89 3.91
CA LYS A 27 -11.53 -15.01 4.59
C LYS A 27 -11.39 -15.22 6.08
N LEU A 28 -11.11 -14.13 6.79
CA LEU A 28 -11.05 -14.13 8.25
C LEU A 28 -12.41 -13.70 8.77
N LEU A 29 -12.91 -14.48 9.72
CA LEU A 29 -14.17 -14.23 10.41
C LEU A 29 -13.92 -14.20 11.91
N GLN A 30 -14.56 -13.26 12.59
CA GLN A 30 -14.60 -13.29 14.03
C GLN A 30 -15.42 -14.49 14.51
N THR A 31 -14.99 -15.07 15.62
CA THR A 31 -15.64 -16.25 16.21
C THR A 31 -16.96 -15.90 16.85
N ASP A 32 -17.02 -14.69 17.43
CA ASP A 32 -18.12 -14.23 18.26
C ASP A 32 -19.10 -13.44 17.39
N SER A 33 -20.39 -13.62 17.65
CA SER A 33 -21.43 -12.83 16.98
C SER A 33 -21.34 -11.37 17.39
N ILE A 34 -21.97 -10.49 16.61
CA ILE A 34 -22.06 -9.07 17.00
C ILE A 34 -22.79 -8.94 18.33
N LEU A 35 -23.82 -9.75 18.59
CA LEU A 35 -24.52 -9.71 19.88
C LEU A 35 -23.56 -10.00 21.04
N THR A 36 -22.77 -11.07 20.98
CA THR A 36 -21.79 -11.39 22.03
C THR A 36 -20.79 -10.25 22.25
N GLN A 37 -20.34 -9.62 21.17
CA GLN A 37 -19.43 -8.47 21.27
C GLN A 37 -20.12 -7.26 21.91
N MET A 38 -21.40 -6.99 21.57
CA MET A 38 -22.20 -5.95 22.20
C MET A 38 -22.39 -6.25 23.69
N THR A 39 -22.73 -7.48 24.08
CA THR A 39 -22.87 -7.88 25.50
C THR A 39 -21.58 -7.64 26.28
N ASN A 40 -20.42 -7.97 25.70
CA ASN A 40 -19.11 -7.72 26.33
C ASN A 40 -18.84 -6.21 26.50
N LEU A 41 -19.18 -5.39 25.50
CA LEU A 41 -19.07 -3.93 25.61
C LEU A 41 -20.01 -3.37 26.67
N TYR A 42 -21.25 -3.86 26.72
CA TYR A 42 -22.23 -3.45 27.72
C TYR A 42 -21.71 -3.73 29.13
N HIS A 43 -21.20 -4.94 29.40
CA HIS A 43 -20.61 -5.27 30.70
C HIS A 43 -19.40 -4.41 31.08
N LEU A 44 -18.66 -3.88 30.11
CA LEU A 44 -17.50 -3.02 30.36
C LEU A 44 -17.89 -1.58 30.74
N TYR A 45 -19.04 -1.10 30.28
CA TYR A 45 -19.49 0.28 30.48
C TYR A 45 -20.67 0.43 31.45
N LYS A 46 -21.45 -0.62 31.73
CA LYS A 46 -22.69 -0.56 32.54
C LYS A 46 -22.51 0.09 33.92
N ASP A 47 -21.35 -0.09 34.56
CA ASP A 47 -21.08 0.41 35.91
C ASP A 47 -20.36 1.78 35.89
N GLN A 48 -20.12 2.35 34.70
CA GLN A 48 -19.48 3.65 34.55
C GLN A 48 -20.50 4.79 34.49
N HIS A 49 -20.08 5.98 34.92
CA HIS A 49 -20.86 7.20 34.66
C HIS A 49 -21.05 7.39 33.15
N ASP A 50 -22.29 7.64 32.73
CA ASP A 50 -22.69 7.75 31.32
C ASP A 50 -22.43 6.44 30.51
N GLY A 51 -22.59 5.30 31.18
CA GLY A 51 -22.28 3.97 30.65
C GLY A 51 -23.03 3.62 29.36
N ASP A 52 -24.34 3.90 29.30
CA ASP A 52 -25.18 3.58 28.14
C ASP A 52 -24.77 4.36 26.89
N ASN A 53 -24.52 5.67 27.03
CA ASN A 53 -24.05 6.49 25.90
C ASN A 53 -22.66 6.03 25.42
N LYS A 54 -21.75 5.72 26.34
CA LYS A 54 -20.43 5.18 26.00
C LYS A 54 -20.52 3.83 25.30
N PHE A 55 -21.42 2.95 25.76
CA PHE A 55 -21.70 1.67 25.13
C PHE A 55 -22.17 1.86 23.68
N TRP A 56 -23.18 2.70 23.45
CA TRP A 56 -23.72 2.94 22.12
C TRP A 56 -22.74 3.66 21.18
N ASP A 57 -22.02 4.68 21.67
CA ASP A 57 -20.97 5.35 20.90
C ASP A 57 -19.88 4.35 20.47
N ARG A 58 -19.51 3.43 21.36
CA ARG A 58 -18.54 2.38 21.07
C ARG A 58 -19.07 1.36 20.06
N CYS A 59 -20.31 0.90 20.19
CA CYS A 59 -20.96 0.00 19.24
C CYS A 59 -21.04 0.62 17.85
N LYS A 60 -21.50 1.88 17.74
CA LYS A 60 -21.58 2.61 16.47
C LYS A 60 -20.20 2.74 15.82
N LYS A 61 -19.17 3.14 16.58
CA LYS A 61 -17.78 3.23 16.09
C LYS A 61 -17.19 1.88 15.65
N GLN A 62 -17.60 0.77 16.26
CA GLN A 62 -17.05 -0.55 15.98
C GLN A 62 -17.75 -1.26 14.82
N PHE A 63 -19.08 -1.13 14.71
CA PHE A 63 -19.87 -1.94 13.78
C PHE A 63 -20.40 -1.18 12.56
N ILE A 64 -20.65 0.14 12.64
CA ILE A 64 -21.09 0.90 11.45
C ILE A 64 -19.92 0.99 10.45
N GLY A 65 -20.21 0.67 9.19
CA GLY A 65 -19.24 0.51 8.12
C GLY A 65 -18.53 -0.86 8.08
N ALA A 66 -18.81 -1.75 9.04
CA ALA A 66 -18.25 -3.10 9.02
C ALA A 66 -19.01 -4.00 8.04
N ILE A 67 -18.28 -4.91 7.38
CA ILE A 67 -18.89 -5.96 6.56
C ILE A 67 -19.12 -7.18 7.44
N VAL A 68 -20.36 -7.65 7.51
CA VAL A 68 -20.78 -8.79 8.33
C VAL A 68 -21.19 -9.96 7.45
N LEU A 69 -20.96 -11.19 7.93
CA LEU A 69 -21.43 -12.43 7.31
C LEU A 69 -22.56 -13.02 8.16
N THR A 70 -23.64 -13.41 7.50
CA THR A 70 -24.71 -14.21 8.09
C THR A 70 -24.48 -15.69 7.81
N ARG A 71 -24.28 -16.50 8.85
CA ARG A 71 -23.90 -17.93 8.68
C ARG A 71 -25.02 -18.80 8.08
N TYR A 72 -26.27 -18.44 8.29
CA TYR A 72 -27.43 -19.21 7.82
C TYR A 72 -27.61 -19.19 6.29
N ASN A 73 -27.01 -18.24 5.58
CA ASN A 73 -27.09 -18.15 4.11
C ASN A 73 -25.77 -17.74 3.42
N ASN A 74 -24.68 -17.60 4.19
CA ASN A 74 -23.35 -17.18 3.74
C ASN A 74 -23.32 -15.85 2.95
N LYS A 75 -24.30 -14.96 3.18
CA LYS A 75 -24.33 -13.62 2.56
C LYS A 75 -23.59 -12.60 3.41
N THR A 76 -23.05 -11.58 2.74
CA THR A 76 -22.39 -10.45 3.41
C THR A 76 -23.14 -9.15 3.22
N TYR A 77 -23.20 -8.35 4.27
CA TYR A 77 -23.87 -7.06 4.31
C TYR A 77 -22.94 -5.99 4.87
N LEU A 78 -23.10 -4.75 4.41
CA LEU A 78 -22.48 -3.59 5.04
C LEU A 78 -23.44 -3.10 6.12
N VAL A 79 -22.96 -2.96 7.36
CA VAL A 79 -23.77 -2.36 8.43
C VAL A 79 -23.75 -0.85 8.25
N ASP A 80 -24.88 -0.27 7.89
CA ASP A 80 -25.03 1.18 7.70
C ASP A 80 -25.52 1.86 8.99
N ASP A 81 -26.25 1.15 9.83
CA ASP A 81 -26.75 1.67 11.11
C ASP A 81 -27.07 0.54 12.11
N ILE A 82 -27.33 0.93 13.36
CA ILE A 82 -27.85 0.05 14.41
C ILE A 82 -29.12 0.68 14.98
N ASP A 83 -30.21 -0.05 14.90
CA ASP A 83 -31.53 0.34 15.40
C ASP A 83 -31.73 -0.24 16.80
N SER A 84 -31.79 0.62 17.81
CA SER A 84 -32.05 0.24 19.21
C SER A 84 -33.53 0.09 19.52
N ASP A 85 -34.41 0.63 18.68
CA ASP A 85 -35.83 0.73 18.96
C ASP A 85 -36.58 -0.47 18.38
N LYS A 86 -35.95 -1.19 17.44
CA LYS A 86 -36.44 -2.46 16.91
C LYS A 86 -35.81 -3.67 17.58
N THR A 87 -36.59 -4.73 17.60
CA THR A 87 -36.27 -6.03 18.17
C THR A 87 -36.66 -7.16 17.20
N PRO A 88 -36.23 -8.41 17.44
CA PRO A 88 -36.71 -9.55 16.66
C PRO A 88 -38.22 -9.80 16.70
N LEU A 89 -38.94 -9.22 17.67
CA LEU A 89 -40.39 -9.33 17.78
C LEU A 89 -41.14 -8.40 16.82
N ASP A 90 -40.48 -7.37 16.31
CA ASP A 90 -41.05 -6.49 15.29
C ASP A 90 -41.32 -7.23 13.99
N THR A 91 -42.28 -6.72 13.22
CA THR A 91 -42.77 -7.36 11.99
C THR A 91 -42.34 -6.65 10.72
N PHE A 92 -42.25 -7.42 9.63
CA PHE A 92 -42.04 -6.90 8.29
C PHE A 92 -42.94 -7.64 7.29
N GLU A 93 -43.17 -7.01 6.14
CA GLU A 93 -43.99 -7.59 5.07
C GLU A 93 -43.12 -8.45 4.15
N LEU A 94 -43.56 -9.70 3.96
CA LEU A 94 -43.03 -10.61 2.97
C LEU A 94 -43.49 -10.21 1.56
N ARG A 95 -42.85 -10.77 0.53
CA ARG A 95 -43.20 -10.48 -0.88
C ARG A 95 -44.62 -10.89 -1.27
N ASN A 96 -45.21 -11.82 -0.54
CA ASN A 96 -46.60 -12.26 -0.69
C ASN A 96 -47.61 -11.37 0.06
N GLY A 97 -47.15 -10.29 0.71
CA GLY A 97 -47.96 -9.38 1.51
C GLY A 97 -48.23 -9.85 2.94
N GLU A 98 -47.77 -11.02 3.34
CA GLU A 98 -47.92 -11.56 4.70
C GLU A 98 -46.99 -10.82 5.68
N LYS A 99 -47.51 -10.41 6.84
CA LYS A 99 -46.69 -9.86 7.92
C LYS A 99 -46.18 -10.97 8.82
N ILE A 100 -44.88 -10.97 9.08
CA ILE A 100 -44.21 -11.93 9.96
C ILE A 100 -43.21 -11.19 10.85
N SER A 101 -43.01 -11.67 12.08
CA SER A 101 -41.93 -11.16 12.93
C SER A 101 -40.57 -11.57 12.38
N TYR A 102 -39.51 -10.83 12.70
CA TYR A 102 -38.16 -11.27 12.33
C TYR A 102 -37.84 -12.63 12.97
N ALA A 103 -38.17 -12.82 14.25
CA ALA A 103 -37.94 -14.06 14.96
C ALA A 103 -38.63 -15.26 14.27
N ASP A 104 -39.91 -15.13 13.93
CA ASP A 104 -40.67 -16.21 13.28
C ASP A 104 -40.21 -16.47 11.86
N TYR A 105 -39.77 -15.44 11.13
CA TYR A 105 -39.15 -15.61 9.83
C TYR A 105 -37.87 -16.47 9.93
N TYR A 106 -36.99 -16.19 10.90
CA TYR A 106 -35.77 -16.98 11.10
C TYR A 106 -36.06 -18.41 11.57
N ARG A 107 -37.07 -18.61 12.43
CA ARG A 107 -37.55 -19.94 12.84
C ARG A 107 -38.06 -20.73 11.64
N LYS A 108 -38.95 -20.16 10.85
CA LYS A 108 -39.61 -20.84 9.72
C LYS A 108 -38.68 -21.08 8.53
N GLN A 109 -37.88 -20.08 8.15
CA GLN A 109 -37.08 -20.13 6.92
C GLN A 109 -35.72 -20.83 7.11
N TYR A 110 -35.13 -20.72 8.31
CA TYR A 110 -33.77 -21.18 8.57
C TYR A 110 -33.65 -22.15 9.76
N ASN A 111 -34.77 -22.50 10.41
CA ASN A 111 -34.81 -23.39 11.58
C ASN A 111 -33.93 -22.90 12.75
N ILE A 112 -33.95 -21.59 13.01
CA ILE A 112 -33.20 -20.95 14.10
C ILE A 112 -34.18 -20.59 15.21
N THR A 113 -34.12 -21.30 16.33
CA THR A 113 -35.08 -21.15 17.45
C THR A 113 -34.51 -20.39 18.65
N ASP A 114 -33.20 -20.47 18.88
CA ASP A 114 -32.51 -19.81 19.98
C ASP A 114 -32.16 -18.37 19.62
N LEU A 115 -33.12 -17.46 19.78
CA LEU A 115 -32.99 -16.03 19.48
C LEU A 115 -33.18 -15.19 20.74
N ASP A 116 -32.27 -14.24 20.97
CA ASP A 116 -32.48 -13.19 21.97
C ASP A 116 -33.49 -12.18 21.43
N GLU A 117 -34.71 -12.21 21.93
CA GLU A 117 -35.82 -11.36 21.46
C GLU A 117 -35.69 -9.89 21.90
N THR A 118 -34.71 -9.55 22.74
CA THR A 118 -34.46 -8.19 23.23
C THR A 118 -33.29 -7.50 22.53
N GLN A 119 -32.59 -8.22 21.65
CA GLN A 119 -31.42 -7.67 20.97
C GLN A 119 -31.81 -6.51 20.02
N PRO A 120 -30.94 -5.50 19.85
CA PRO A 120 -31.13 -4.46 18.83
C PRO A 120 -30.95 -5.04 17.42
N MET A 121 -31.23 -4.24 16.39
CA MET A 121 -31.18 -4.70 15.00
C MET A 121 -30.10 -3.97 14.19
N LEU A 122 -29.46 -4.66 13.24
CA LEU A 122 -28.51 -4.05 12.31
C LEU A 122 -29.22 -3.66 11.01
N ILE A 123 -28.98 -2.45 10.53
CA ILE A 123 -29.52 -1.96 9.25
C ILE A 123 -28.45 -2.05 8.17
N SER A 124 -28.82 -2.62 7.03
CA SER A 124 -28.03 -2.62 5.80
C SER A 124 -28.87 -2.07 4.65
N ARG A 125 -28.34 -1.07 3.96
CA ARG A 125 -28.97 -0.41 2.81
C ARG A 125 -28.60 -1.16 1.53
N PRO A 126 -29.55 -1.39 0.61
CA PRO A 126 -29.26 -2.03 -0.67
C PRO A 126 -28.22 -1.26 -1.47
N LYS A 127 -27.28 -1.99 -2.10
CA LYS A 127 -26.31 -1.37 -3.01
C LYS A 127 -27.01 -0.93 -4.29
N GLU A 128 -26.37 -0.05 -5.06
CA GLU A 128 -26.87 0.36 -6.39
C GLU A 128 -27.16 -0.83 -7.32
N LYS A 129 -26.36 -1.90 -7.23
CA LYS A 129 -26.61 -3.16 -7.95
C LYS A 129 -27.90 -3.85 -7.50
N ASP A 130 -28.23 -3.82 -6.22
CA ASP A 130 -29.46 -4.42 -5.68
C ASP A 130 -30.69 -3.59 -6.06
N LYS A 131 -30.56 -2.26 -6.06
CA LYS A 131 -31.60 -1.33 -6.55
C LYS A 131 -31.92 -1.57 -8.03
N ARG A 132 -30.91 -1.79 -8.87
CA ARG A 132 -31.09 -2.14 -10.31
C ARG A 132 -31.86 -3.43 -10.55
N VAL A 133 -31.87 -4.35 -9.57
CA VAL A 133 -32.64 -5.61 -9.62
C VAL A 133 -33.95 -5.48 -8.83
N GLY A 134 -34.38 -4.26 -8.52
CA GLY A 134 -35.65 -3.96 -7.86
C GLY A 134 -35.67 -4.20 -6.34
N ARG A 135 -34.52 -4.37 -5.69
CA ARG A 135 -34.44 -4.50 -4.22
C ARG A 135 -34.16 -3.12 -3.61
N THR A 136 -35.21 -2.46 -3.13
CA THR A 136 -35.17 -1.10 -2.59
C THR A 136 -35.34 -1.02 -1.07
N GLY A 137 -35.90 -2.06 -0.44
CA GLY A 137 -36.15 -2.09 1.01
C GLY A 137 -34.88 -2.22 1.85
N LEU A 138 -34.90 -1.62 3.04
CA LEU A 138 -33.85 -1.80 4.06
C LEU A 138 -33.76 -3.28 4.46
N ILE A 139 -32.54 -3.77 4.59
CA ILE A 139 -32.27 -5.11 5.09
C ILE A 139 -31.98 -5.00 6.58
N ILE A 140 -32.78 -5.67 7.40
CA ILE A 140 -32.65 -5.66 8.86
C ILE A 140 -32.14 -7.05 9.28
N LEU A 141 -31.08 -7.08 10.09
CA LEU A 141 -30.34 -8.29 10.46
C LEU A 141 -30.20 -8.40 11.97
N LEU A 142 -30.23 -9.62 12.50
CA LEU A 142 -30.03 -9.88 13.93
C LEU A 142 -28.52 -9.92 14.25
N PRO A 143 -28.02 -9.10 15.20
CA PRO A 143 -26.64 -9.16 15.69
C PRO A 143 -26.17 -10.55 16.09
N GLN A 144 -27.04 -11.38 16.67
CA GLN A 144 -26.73 -12.75 17.11
C GLN A 144 -26.31 -13.67 15.95
N LEU A 145 -26.82 -13.41 14.75
CA LEU A 145 -26.58 -14.21 13.56
C LEU A 145 -25.52 -13.60 12.63
N CYS A 146 -24.98 -12.44 13.00
CA CYS A 146 -24.02 -11.69 12.21
C CYS A 146 -22.62 -11.77 12.80
N TYR A 147 -21.62 -12.02 11.95
CA TYR A 147 -20.22 -12.11 12.34
C TYR A 147 -19.40 -11.12 11.53
N VAL A 148 -18.62 -10.27 12.20
CA VAL A 148 -17.75 -9.30 11.54
C VAL A 148 -16.71 -10.03 10.68
N THR A 149 -16.60 -9.62 9.42
CA THR A 149 -15.61 -10.12 8.47
C THR A 149 -14.38 -9.23 8.45
N GLY A 150 -13.22 -9.84 8.17
CA GLY A 150 -11.95 -9.11 8.09
C GLY A 150 -11.40 -8.70 9.45
N MET A 151 -10.48 -7.73 9.42
CA MET A 151 -9.82 -7.20 10.61
C MET A 151 -10.46 -5.87 11.01
N THR A 152 -10.89 -5.73 12.27
CA THR A 152 -11.30 -4.42 12.82
C THR A 152 -10.12 -3.45 12.81
N ASN A 153 -10.40 -2.14 12.83
CA ASN A 153 -9.36 -1.11 12.87
C ASN A 153 -8.40 -1.31 14.06
N GLU A 154 -8.90 -1.81 15.18
CA GLU A 154 -8.10 -2.15 16.37
C GLU A 154 -7.11 -3.28 16.11
N ILE A 155 -7.58 -4.35 15.48
CA ILE A 155 -6.73 -5.49 15.12
C ILE A 155 -5.74 -5.12 14.02
N GLN A 156 -6.10 -4.19 13.12
CA GLN A 156 -5.18 -3.65 12.12
C GLN A 156 -4.07 -2.80 12.75
N ASN A 157 -4.36 -2.12 13.86
CA ASN A 157 -3.42 -1.29 14.61
C ASN A 157 -2.57 -2.08 15.62
N ASP A 158 -3.01 -3.27 16.03
CA ASP A 158 -2.23 -4.20 16.84
C ASP A 158 -1.20 -4.95 15.98
N ARG A 159 0.09 -4.64 16.23
CA ARG A 159 1.22 -5.26 15.52
C ARG A 159 1.34 -6.76 15.80
N SER A 160 1.01 -7.20 17.02
CA SER A 160 1.04 -8.61 17.40
C SER A 160 -0.02 -9.39 16.62
N ALA A 161 -1.28 -8.90 16.67
CA ALA A 161 -2.39 -9.52 15.96
C ALA A 161 -2.15 -9.57 14.44
N LYS A 162 -1.65 -8.48 13.84
CA LYS A 162 -1.28 -8.43 12.42
C LYS A 162 -0.19 -9.44 12.06
N THR A 163 0.81 -9.63 12.91
CA THR A 163 1.89 -10.60 12.70
C THR A 163 1.35 -12.02 12.76
N SER A 164 0.53 -12.34 13.77
CA SER A 164 -0.11 -13.66 13.90
C SER A 164 -1.01 -13.98 12.71
N ILE A 165 -1.82 -13.03 12.25
CA ILE A 165 -2.68 -13.18 11.07
C ILE A 165 -1.84 -13.38 9.80
N GLN A 166 -0.74 -12.64 9.63
CA GLN A 166 0.17 -12.83 8.51
C GLN A 166 0.78 -14.23 8.52
N THR A 167 1.22 -14.73 9.68
CA THR A 167 1.73 -16.10 9.81
C THR A 167 0.67 -17.14 9.45
N LEU A 168 -0.59 -16.93 9.86
CA LEU A 168 -1.70 -17.84 9.57
C LEU A 168 -2.14 -17.82 8.10
N THR A 169 -2.05 -16.67 7.42
CA THR A 169 -2.56 -16.48 6.05
C THR A 169 -1.49 -16.62 4.97
N ARG A 170 -0.21 -16.56 5.34
CA ARG A 170 0.90 -16.77 4.42
C ARG A 170 0.97 -18.22 3.98
N VAL A 171 0.81 -18.45 2.68
CA VAL A 171 0.96 -19.76 2.05
C VAL A 171 2.24 -19.76 1.23
N ALA A 172 3.12 -20.72 1.52
CA ALA A 172 4.36 -20.91 0.77
C ALA A 172 4.06 -21.33 -0.69
N PRO A 173 4.96 -21.04 -1.67
CA PRO A 173 4.73 -21.37 -3.08
C PRO A 173 4.33 -22.83 -3.31
N GLN A 174 5.07 -23.79 -2.74
CA GLN A 174 4.76 -25.21 -2.83
C GLN A 174 3.35 -25.52 -2.32
N GLN A 175 3.02 -25.08 -1.11
CA GLN A 175 1.70 -25.32 -0.50
C GLN A 175 0.58 -24.70 -1.34
N ARG A 176 0.83 -23.52 -1.93
CA ARG A 176 -0.14 -22.83 -2.78
C ARG A 176 -0.44 -23.65 -4.04
N VAL A 177 0.60 -24.15 -4.72
CA VAL A 177 0.44 -24.97 -5.92
C VAL A 177 -0.24 -26.30 -5.60
N VAL A 178 0.08 -26.93 -4.46
CA VAL A 178 -0.62 -28.14 -3.99
C VAL A 178 -2.12 -27.86 -3.78
N SER A 179 -2.48 -26.83 -3.03
CA SER A 179 -3.91 -26.49 -2.80
C SER A 179 -4.66 -26.14 -4.10
N LEU A 180 -4.00 -25.48 -5.05
CA LEU A 180 -4.61 -25.19 -6.36
C LEU A 180 -4.80 -26.46 -7.20
N THR A 181 -3.82 -27.37 -7.19
CA THR A 181 -3.91 -28.66 -7.88
C THR A 181 -5.05 -29.50 -7.30
N GLU A 182 -5.16 -29.57 -5.97
CA GLU A 182 -6.26 -30.26 -5.28
C GLU A 182 -7.63 -29.66 -5.66
N PHE A 183 -7.74 -28.34 -5.73
CA PHE A 183 -8.98 -27.68 -6.15
C PHE A 183 -9.36 -28.01 -7.59
N VAL A 184 -8.41 -27.99 -8.52
CA VAL A 184 -8.67 -28.38 -9.92
C VAL A 184 -9.05 -29.86 -10.01
N GLN A 185 -8.44 -30.73 -9.20
CA GLN A 185 -8.81 -32.14 -9.14
C GLN A 185 -10.23 -32.35 -8.59
N GLN A 186 -10.68 -31.54 -7.63
CA GLN A 186 -12.07 -31.56 -7.17
C GLN A 186 -13.05 -31.14 -8.27
N ILE A 187 -12.70 -30.13 -9.08
CA ILE A 187 -13.50 -29.73 -10.26
C ILE A 187 -13.62 -30.90 -11.26
N GLN A 188 -12.52 -31.63 -11.48
CA GLN A 188 -12.50 -32.74 -12.45
C GLN A 188 -13.22 -34.00 -11.98
N THR A 189 -13.24 -34.27 -10.68
CA THR A 189 -13.88 -35.46 -10.10
C THR A 189 -15.37 -35.25 -9.79
N ASN A 190 -15.83 -34.00 -9.71
CA ASN A 190 -17.24 -33.68 -9.46
C ASN A 190 -18.10 -33.88 -10.73
N LYS A 191 -19.01 -34.88 -10.68
CA LYS A 191 -19.86 -35.26 -11.81
C LYS A 191 -20.79 -34.13 -12.29
N ASP A 192 -21.35 -33.34 -11.38
CA ASP A 192 -22.26 -32.25 -11.73
C ASP A 192 -21.53 -31.13 -12.47
N VAL A 193 -20.31 -30.82 -12.00
CA VAL A 193 -19.44 -29.83 -12.66
C VAL A 193 -18.98 -30.35 -14.02
N GLN A 194 -18.59 -31.62 -14.14
CA GLN A 194 -18.19 -32.20 -15.43
C GLN A 194 -19.34 -32.22 -16.45
N LYS A 195 -20.56 -32.54 -16.01
CA LYS A 195 -21.74 -32.45 -16.86
C LYS A 195 -21.91 -31.03 -17.41
N MET A 196 -21.90 -30.03 -16.52
CA MET A 196 -21.99 -28.62 -16.91
C MET A 196 -20.85 -28.21 -17.85
N MET A 197 -19.61 -28.61 -17.59
CA MET A 197 -18.48 -28.28 -18.46
C MET A 197 -18.62 -28.90 -19.85
N ASN A 198 -19.10 -30.14 -19.95
CA ASN A 198 -19.34 -30.82 -21.22
C ASN A 198 -20.45 -30.17 -22.04
N ASP A 199 -21.52 -29.70 -21.39
CA ASP A 199 -22.61 -28.97 -22.04
C ASP A 199 -22.12 -27.68 -22.72
N TRP A 200 -21.06 -27.06 -22.17
CA TRP A 200 -20.41 -25.87 -22.71
C TRP A 200 -19.15 -26.18 -23.54
N HIS A 201 -18.83 -27.46 -23.75
CA HIS A 201 -17.59 -27.92 -24.42
C HIS A 201 -16.30 -27.33 -23.82
N LEU A 202 -16.27 -27.14 -22.50
CA LEU A 202 -15.14 -26.60 -21.75
C LEU A 202 -14.30 -27.71 -21.13
N ARG A 203 -12.98 -27.52 -21.13
CA ARG A 203 -12.03 -28.39 -20.42
C ARG A 203 -11.00 -27.55 -19.68
N ILE A 204 -10.80 -27.85 -18.40
CA ILE A 204 -9.76 -27.21 -17.57
C ILE A 204 -8.62 -28.24 -17.37
N PRO A 205 -7.40 -27.95 -17.87
CA PRO A 205 -6.23 -28.80 -17.61
C PRO A 205 -5.92 -28.93 -16.12
N THR A 206 -5.38 -30.07 -15.69
CA THR A 206 -4.91 -30.28 -14.31
C THR A 206 -3.65 -29.49 -13.99
N GLN A 207 -2.82 -29.27 -15.01
CA GLN A 207 -1.52 -28.64 -14.85
C GLN A 207 -1.63 -27.14 -15.12
N ALA A 208 -0.89 -26.36 -14.33
CA ALA A 208 -0.74 -24.94 -14.57
C ALA A 208 -0.03 -24.68 -15.91
N LEU A 209 -0.32 -23.55 -16.53
CA LEU A 209 0.35 -23.13 -17.75
C LEU A 209 1.85 -22.92 -17.47
N GLU A 210 2.69 -23.64 -18.20
CA GLU A 210 4.14 -23.43 -18.19
C GLU A 210 4.49 -22.35 -19.21
N ILE A 211 5.27 -21.36 -18.77
CA ILE A 211 5.69 -20.23 -19.60
C ILE A 211 7.20 -20.05 -19.50
N GLN A 212 7.80 -19.54 -20.57
CA GLN A 212 9.19 -19.09 -20.55
C GLN A 212 9.26 -17.67 -20.01
N ALA A 213 10.16 -17.43 -19.07
CA ALA A 213 10.39 -16.12 -18.48
C ALA A 213 11.85 -15.73 -18.67
N LYS A 214 12.10 -14.42 -18.75
CA LYS A 214 13.46 -13.88 -18.85
C LYS A 214 13.96 -13.54 -17.45
N LEU A 215 15.21 -13.87 -17.15
CA LEU A 215 15.87 -13.37 -15.95
C LEU A 215 16.82 -12.24 -16.35
N LEU A 216 16.57 -11.04 -15.84
CA LEU A 216 17.48 -9.92 -16.03
C LEU A 216 18.80 -10.18 -15.32
N ASP A 217 19.90 -9.70 -15.91
CA ASP A 217 21.23 -9.84 -15.32
C ASP A 217 21.29 -9.21 -13.91
N PRO A 218 22.09 -9.78 -13.00
CA PRO A 218 22.41 -9.14 -11.72
C PRO A 218 23.01 -7.74 -11.91
N GLU A 219 22.42 -6.74 -11.27
CA GLU A 219 22.86 -5.36 -11.38
C GLU A 219 24.06 -5.03 -10.48
N ILE A 220 24.79 -3.98 -10.83
CA ILE A 220 25.88 -3.46 -10.00
C ILE A 220 25.35 -2.28 -9.20
N ILE A 221 25.43 -2.38 -7.88
CA ILE A 221 25.10 -1.30 -6.96
C ILE A 221 26.38 -0.53 -6.63
N LYS A 222 26.35 0.78 -6.86
CA LYS A 222 27.49 1.68 -6.69
C LYS A 222 27.27 2.59 -5.48
N GLN A 223 28.28 2.65 -4.64
CA GLN A 223 28.52 3.69 -3.63
C GLN A 223 29.68 4.55 -4.09
N LYS A 224 30.10 5.53 -3.27
CA LYS A 224 31.14 6.48 -3.67
C LYS A 224 32.42 5.80 -4.16
N ASP A 225 32.93 4.84 -3.37
CA ASP A 225 34.21 4.17 -3.64
C ASP A 225 34.07 2.64 -3.82
N VAL A 226 32.85 2.10 -3.70
CA VAL A 226 32.58 0.66 -3.68
C VAL A 226 31.54 0.30 -4.71
N GLN A 227 31.75 -0.84 -5.38
CA GLN A 227 30.76 -1.46 -6.25
C GLN A 227 30.49 -2.88 -5.78
N LEU A 228 29.21 -3.22 -5.68
CA LEU A 228 28.74 -4.53 -5.27
C LEU A 228 27.90 -5.13 -6.39
N ARG A 229 28.19 -6.37 -6.79
CA ARG A 229 27.27 -7.11 -7.65
C ARG A 229 26.09 -7.61 -6.81
N TYR A 230 24.89 -7.17 -7.16
CA TYR A 230 23.65 -7.51 -6.47
C TYR A 230 23.37 -9.01 -6.60
N ASP A 231 23.41 -9.74 -5.50
CA ASP A 231 22.99 -11.14 -5.48
C ASP A 231 21.45 -11.21 -5.43
N GLN A 232 20.84 -11.57 -6.57
CA GLN A 232 19.39 -11.71 -6.70
C GLN A 232 18.83 -12.83 -5.78
N THR A 233 19.66 -13.80 -5.38
CA THR A 233 19.28 -14.87 -4.44
C THR A 233 19.34 -14.42 -2.98
N LYS A 234 20.17 -13.40 -2.68
CA LYS A 234 20.30 -12.73 -1.38
C LYS A 234 19.99 -11.23 -1.50
N PRO A 235 18.69 -10.90 -1.64
CA PRO A 235 18.19 -9.57 -1.98
C PRO A 235 18.18 -8.62 -0.77
N ASP A 236 19.25 -8.63 0.02
CA ASP A 236 19.50 -7.73 1.14
C ASP A 236 20.99 -7.42 1.18
N TRP A 237 21.35 -6.29 0.58
CA TRP A 237 22.70 -5.75 0.57
C TRP A 237 22.93 -4.73 1.69
N SER A 238 22.01 -4.63 2.64
CA SER A 238 22.10 -3.64 3.73
C SER A 238 23.34 -3.87 4.60
N LYS A 239 23.84 -5.12 4.70
CA LYS A 239 25.08 -5.39 5.44
C LYS A 239 26.29 -4.81 4.71
N ASP A 240 26.37 -5.05 3.41
CA ASP A 240 27.50 -4.67 2.56
C ASP A 240 27.60 -3.16 2.38
N MET A 241 26.48 -2.43 2.47
CA MET A 241 26.46 -0.98 2.23
C MET A 241 26.57 -0.11 3.47
N ARG A 242 26.40 -0.67 4.68
CA ARG A 242 26.43 0.12 5.94
C ARG A 242 27.83 0.56 6.35
N SER A 243 28.87 -0.08 5.84
CA SER A 243 30.28 0.19 6.19
C SER A 243 31.01 1.08 5.19
N ASN A 244 30.33 1.58 4.16
CA ASN A 244 30.96 2.34 3.08
C ASN A 244 30.34 3.74 2.96
N LEU A 245 31.12 4.66 2.39
CA LEU A 245 30.68 6.01 2.10
C LEU A 245 29.48 6.01 1.15
N LEU A 246 28.44 6.74 1.54
CA LEU A 246 27.28 6.99 0.67
C LEU A 246 27.72 7.79 -0.57
N THR A 247 26.97 7.65 -1.66
CA THR A 247 27.22 8.36 -2.93
C THR A 247 27.33 9.87 -2.71
N THR A 248 26.43 10.44 -1.92
CA THR A 248 26.53 11.81 -1.41
C THR A 248 26.02 11.84 0.02
N ALA A 249 26.94 12.05 0.96
CA ALA A 249 26.63 12.19 2.38
C ALA A 249 26.45 13.67 2.74
N VAL A 250 25.39 13.98 3.48
CA VAL A 250 25.11 15.32 4.00
C VAL A 250 25.34 15.33 5.50
N SER A 251 26.33 16.10 5.95
CA SER A 251 26.62 16.26 7.37
C SER A 251 25.57 17.12 8.07
N LEU A 252 25.13 16.68 9.25
CA LEU A 252 24.12 17.32 10.05
C LEU A 252 24.77 18.13 11.17
N LYS A 253 24.82 19.46 10.98
CA LYS A 253 25.56 20.42 11.81
C LYS A 253 24.67 21.25 12.73
N ASN A 254 23.54 21.74 12.21
CA ASN A 254 22.55 22.51 12.97
C ASN A 254 21.21 21.78 12.93
N TRP A 255 20.90 21.04 13.99
CA TRP A 255 19.70 20.22 14.05
C TRP A 255 19.18 20.13 15.48
N VAL A 256 17.86 19.94 15.58
CA VAL A 256 17.14 19.94 16.84
C VAL A 256 16.65 18.53 17.16
N ILE A 257 16.78 18.11 18.41
CA ILE A 257 16.12 16.90 18.93
C ILE A 257 15.18 17.27 20.07
N ILE A 258 13.91 16.90 19.93
CA ILE A 258 12.83 17.25 20.87
C ILE A 258 12.15 16.00 21.42
N PHE A 259 12.03 15.93 22.75
CA PHE A 259 11.51 14.75 23.45
C PHE A 259 11.00 15.09 24.86
N SER A 260 10.07 14.30 25.38
CA SER A 260 9.65 14.35 26.80
C SER A 260 10.75 13.88 27.74
N ARG A 261 10.93 14.57 28.89
CA ARG A 261 11.92 14.29 29.95
C ARG A 261 12.06 12.80 30.30
N LYS A 262 10.98 12.03 30.20
CA LYS A 262 10.96 10.57 30.43
C LYS A 262 11.93 9.79 29.52
N ASN A 263 12.24 10.31 28.34
CA ASN A 263 13.07 9.65 27.33
C ASN A 263 14.55 10.11 27.36
N ARG A 264 14.95 10.97 28.31
CA ARG A 264 16.29 11.59 28.34
C ARG A 264 17.43 10.58 28.17
N GLY A 265 17.47 9.53 28.99
CA GLY A 265 18.53 8.51 28.91
C GLY A 265 18.58 7.81 27.56
N THR A 266 17.43 7.40 27.03
CA THR A 266 17.34 6.75 25.71
C THR A 266 17.76 7.66 24.57
N VAL A 267 17.46 8.96 24.65
CA VAL A 267 17.86 9.92 23.61
C VAL A 267 19.35 10.18 23.63
N VAL A 268 19.98 10.25 24.81
CA VAL A 268 21.44 10.36 24.92
C VAL A 268 22.13 9.16 24.26
N ASP A 269 21.71 7.94 24.62
CA ASP A 269 22.22 6.69 24.00
C ASP A 269 22.04 6.71 22.47
N PHE A 270 20.91 7.25 21.98
CA PHE A 270 20.60 7.34 20.56
C PHE A 270 21.47 8.36 19.81
N ILE A 271 21.75 9.52 20.40
CA ILE A 271 22.65 10.53 19.81
C ILE A 271 24.07 9.94 19.67
N GLU A 272 24.55 9.24 20.69
CA GLU A 272 25.85 8.55 20.64
C GLU A 272 25.87 7.46 19.56
N ALA A 273 24.79 6.69 19.44
CA ALA A 273 24.65 5.70 18.39
C ALA A 273 24.68 6.33 16.99
N LEU A 274 24.03 7.49 16.76
CA LEU A 274 24.12 8.22 15.49
C LEU A 274 25.54 8.70 15.20
N LYS A 275 26.26 9.24 16.19
CA LYS A 275 27.65 9.70 16.05
C LYS A 275 28.62 8.57 15.70
N ARG A 276 28.38 7.36 16.20
CA ARG A 276 29.13 6.14 15.84
C ARG A 276 28.70 5.59 14.47
N VAL A 277 27.41 5.70 14.21
CA VAL A 277 26.65 5.50 12.98
C VAL A 277 27.20 6.07 11.70
N GLY A 278 27.33 7.39 11.74
CA GLY A 278 27.45 8.25 10.59
C GLY A 278 28.80 8.21 9.88
N PRO A 279 29.95 8.26 10.59
CA PRO A 279 31.26 8.39 9.95
C PRO A 279 31.58 7.29 8.92
N PRO A 280 31.27 5.99 9.15
CA PRO A 280 31.44 4.95 8.13
C PRO A 280 30.65 5.22 6.83
N MET A 281 29.53 5.93 6.94
CA MET A 281 28.68 6.34 5.81
C MET A 281 29.04 7.74 5.25
N GLY A 282 30.04 8.42 5.84
CA GLY A 282 30.42 9.80 5.47
C GLY A 282 29.53 10.88 6.08
N ILE A 283 28.64 10.53 7.01
CA ILE A 283 27.74 11.47 7.66
C ILE A 283 28.35 11.90 8.99
N ASN A 284 28.67 13.19 9.15
CA ASN A 284 29.02 13.73 10.45
C ASN A 284 27.78 14.25 11.18
N PHE A 285 27.53 13.78 12.39
CA PHE A 285 26.47 14.26 13.27
C PHE A 285 27.09 15.10 14.40
N THR A 286 26.92 16.42 14.35
CA THR A 286 27.32 17.30 15.46
C THR A 286 26.37 17.13 16.65
N GLN A 287 26.72 17.73 17.79
CA GLN A 287 25.82 17.78 18.94
C GLN A 287 24.53 18.54 18.55
N PRO A 288 23.34 17.94 18.69
CA PRO A 288 22.09 18.64 18.41
C PRO A 288 21.77 19.68 19.49
N ILE A 289 20.91 20.62 19.14
CA ILE A 289 20.16 21.43 20.10
C ILE A 289 19.12 20.51 20.75
N VAL A 290 19.27 20.29 22.07
CA VAL A 290 18.44 19.36 22.84
C VAL A 290 17.29 20.12 23.51
N VAL A 291 16.05 19.77 23.14
CA VAL A 291 14.83 20.35 23.72
C VAL A 291 14.12 19.28 24.55
N GLU A 292 14.25 19.39 25.87
CA GLU A 292 13.60 18.52 26.83
C GLU A 292 12.24 19.11 27.25
N LEU A 293 11.16 18.38 26.96
CA LEU A 293 9.79 18.78 27.27
C LEU A 293 9.34 18.24 28.63
N PRO A 294 8.46 18.96 29.36
CA PRO A 294 7.95 18.52 30.66
C PRO A 294 7.03 17.30 30.55
N ASP A 295 6.35 17.13 29.42
CA ASP A 295 5.36 16.08 29.19
C ASP A 295 5.27 15.67 27.72
N ASP A 296 4.39 14.70 27.43
CA ASP A 296 4.17 14.12 26.10
C ASP A 296 2.96 14.71 25.36
N ARG A 297 2.42 15.87 25.79
CA ARG A 297 1.25 16.48 25.15
C ARG A 297 1.62 17.11 23.81
N ASN A 298 0.70 17.05 22.86
CA ASN A 298 0.87 17.64 21.52
C ASN A 298 1.28 19.12 21.59
N LEU A 299 0.64 19.89 22.48
CA LEU A 299 0.93 21.31 22.66
C LEU A 299 2.39 21.54 23.06
N SER A 300 2.95 20.73 23.96
CA SER A 300 4.33 20.83 24.41
C SER A 300 5.33 20.63 23.26
N TYR A 301 5.08 19.66 22.38
CA TYR A 301 5.92 19.47 21.17
C TYR A 301 5.85 20.67 20.24
N ILE A 302 4.66 21.18 19.93
CA ILE A 302 4.51 22.32 19.02
C ILE A 302 5.13 23.60 19.61
N THR A 303 4.97 23.84 20.91
CA THR A 303 5.60 24.99 21.59
C THR A 303 7.11 24.89 21.55
N GLY A 304 7.69 23.72 21.87
CA GLY A 304 9.14 23.53 21.77
C GLY A 304 9.67 23.70 20.35
N LEU A 305 8.93 23.22 19.34
CA LEU A 305 9.27 23.46 17.94
C LEU A 305 9.27 24.95 17.59
N ARG A 306 8.21 25.70 17.96
CA ARG A 306 8.11 27.14 17.70
C ARG A 306 9.23 27.95 18.35
N GLN A 307 9.71 27.53 19.52
CA GLN A 307 10.74 28.25 20.27
C GLN A 307 12.15 27.96 19.79
N THR A 308 12.39 26.85 19.09
CA THR A 308 13.75 26.38 18.76
C THR A 308 14.03 26.29 17.27
N VAL A 309 13.01 26.12 16.42
CA VAL A 309 13.21 26.00 14.97
C VAL A 309 13.44 27.38 14.37
N GLU A 310 14.65 27.56 13.83
CA GLU A 310 15.09 28.76 13.13
C GLU A 310 15.23 28.51 11.62
N SER A 311 15.34 29.57 10.81
CA SER A 311 15.59 29.48 9.37
C SER A 311 16.89 28.77 9.00
N THR A 312 17.86 28.73 9.92
CA THR A 312 19.16 28.05 9.76
C THR A 312 19.11 26.57 10.13
N THR A 313 17.99 26.08 10.68
CA THR A 313 17.84 24.70 11.16
C THR A 313 17.79 23.73 9.98
N GLN A 314 18.71 22.76 9.93
CA GLN A 314 18.75 21.80 8.83
C GLN A 314 17.69 20.69 8.98
N LEU A 315 17.41 20.27 10.20
CA LEU A 315 16.48 19.17 10.47
C LEU A 315 15.96 19.19 11.92
N VAL A 316 14.74 18.70 12.11
CA VAL A 316 14.18 18.45 13.43
C VAL A 316 13.84 16.98 13.63
N LEU A 317 14.29 16.39 14.75
CA LEU A 317 13.99 15.03 15.15
C LEU A 317 13.11 15.02 16.40
N CYS A 318 11.89 14.46 16.29
CA CYS A 318 10.95 14.34 17.40
C CYS A 318 10.88 12.89 17.89
N VAL A 319 11.05 12.66 19.20
CA VAL A 319 10.90 11.34 19.82
C VAL A 319 9.55 11.26 20.51
N LEU A 320 8.64 10.41 20.00
CA LEU A 320 7.29 10.25 20.54
C LEU A 320 7.15 8.98 21.38
N PRO A 321 6.32 8.97 22.43
CA PRO A 321 6.12 7.78 23.26
C PRO A 321 5.25 6.71 22.58
N SER A 322 4.40 7.09 21.63
CA SER A 322 3.42 6.20 21.01
C SER A 322 3.15 6.58 19.55
N SER A 323 2.52 5.69 18.80
CA SER A 323 2.13 5.88 17.41
C SER A 323 0.80 6.63 17.24
N LYS A 324 0.41 7.47 18.22
CA LYS A 324 -0.80 8.30 18.11
C LYS A 324 -0.64 9.29 16.95
N GLU A 325 -1.63 9.33 16.06
CA GLU A 325 -1.58 10.13 14.84
C GLU A 325 -1.61 11.64 15.12
N ASP A 326 -2.31 12.10 16.16
CA ASP A 326 -2.55 13.53 16.41
C ASP A 326 -1.24 14.32 16.57
N CYS A 327 -0.31 13.84 17.41
CA CYS A 327 0.97 14.49 17.63
C CYS A 327 1.84 14.45 16.36
N TYR A 328 1.86 13.29 15.69
CA TYR A 328 2.60 13.13 14.43
C TYR A 328 2.10 14.11 13.36
N ASN A 329 0.77 14.20 13.18
CA ASN A 329 0.13 15.09 12.21
C ASN A 329 0.39 16.56 12.55
N ALA A 330 0.34 16.93 13.83
CA ALA A 330 0.64 18.30 14.27
C ALA A 330 2.11 18.67 13.97
N ILE A 331 3.06 17.79 14.29
CA ILE A 331 4.49 17.99 13.97
C ILE A 331 4.69 18.10 12.46
N LYS A 332 4.03 17.25 11.67
CA LYS A 332 4.12 17.28 10.20
C LYS A 332 3.50 18.53 9.60
N LYS A 333 2.36 18.98 10.11
CA LYS A 333 1.75 20.25 9.70
C LYS A 333 2.70 21.41 9.97
N PHE A 334 3.27 21.47 11.17
CA PHE A 334 4.25 22.51 11.51
C PHE A 334 5.45 22.50 10.57
N CYS A 335 6.11 21.35 10.41
CA CYS A 335 7.36 21.25 9.65
C CYS A 335 7.19 21.28 8.11
N CYS A 336 5.98 21.07 7.58
CA CYS A 336 5.74 21.03 6.13
C CYS A 336 4.90 22.21 5.61
N VAL A 337 4.13 22.87 6.48
CA VAL A 337 3.24 23.98 6.09
C VAL A 337 3.65 25.28 6.79
N ASP A 338 3.72 25.28 8.12
CA ASP A 338 3.91 26.52 8.88
C ASP A 338 5.38 27.01 8.83
N HIS A 339 6.34 26.09 9.02
CA HIS A 339 7.78 26.34 9.01
C HIS A 339 8.48 25.20 8.25
N PRO A 340 8.69 25.34 6.93
CA PRO A 340 9.28 24.29 6.10
C PRO A 340 10.68 23.88 6.58
N VAL A 341 10.77 22.75 7.27
CA VAL A 341 12.02 22.15 7.75
C VAL A 341 11.93 20.63 7.65
N PRO A 342 12.96 19.93 7.12
CA PRO A 342 12.99 18.48 7.13
C PRO A 342 12.78 17.93 8.56
N SER A 343 11.89 16.94 8.69
CA SER A 343 11.55 16.38 10.01
C SER A 343 11.59 14.86 10.06
N GLN A 344 12.16 14.32 11.13
CA GLN A 344 12.17 12.89 11.47
C GLN A 344 11.38 12.65 12.74
N VAL A 345 10.52 11.62 12.74
CA VAL A 345 9.83 11.18 13.95
C VAL A 345 10.29 9.78 14.28
N VAL A 346 10.61 9.53 15.54
CA VAL A 346 11.06 8.24 16.06
C VAL A 346 10.21 7.87 17.26
N LEU A 347 9.78 6.62 17.37
CA LEU A 347 9.11 6.16 18.58
C LEU A 347 10.15 5.79 19.65
N SER A 348 9.94 6.19 20.90
CA SER A 348 10.85 5.88 22.02
C SER A 348 11.12 4.37 22.11
N ARG A 349 10.09 3.53 21.98
CA ARG A 349 10.20 2.06 21.95
C ARG A 349 11.13 1.51 20.84
N THR A 350 11.34 2.26 19.77
CA THR A 350 12.21 1.87 18.65
C THR A 350 13.68 2.02 19.01
N ILE A 351 14.02 3.03 19.82
CA ILE A 351 15.40 3.35 20.25
C ILE A 351 15.71 2.89 21.68
N PHE A 352 14.71 2.42 22.42
CA PHE A 352 14.87 1.93 23.79
C PHE A 352 15.74 0.66 23.90
N LYS A 353 15.69 -0.25 22.91
CA LYS A 353 16.38 -1.56 22.99
C LYS A 353 17.86 -1.44 22.59
N LYS A 354 18.76 -1.35 23.58
CA LYS A 354 20.21 -1.17 23.37
C LYS A 354 20.84 -2.15 22.37
N HIS A 355 20.49 -3.44 22.40
CA HIS A 355 21.08 -4.45 21.50
C HIS A 355 20.81 -4.20 20.00
N ASN A 356 19.69 -3.54 19.65
CA ASN A 356 19.34 -3.22 18.26
C ASN A 356 19.60 -1.76 17.89
N LEU A 357 20.05 -0.93 18.84
CA LEU A 357 20.14 0.51 18.69
C LEU A 357 21.03 0.91 17.52
N GLN A 358 22.12 0.18 17.27
CA GLN A 358 23.03 0.43 16.15
C GLN A 358 22.34 0.27 14.79
N SER A 359 21.72 -0.89 14.55
CA SER A 359 21.00 -1.17 13.30
C SER A 359 19.86 -0.18 13.06
N VAL A 360 19.11 0.13 14.13
CA VAL A 360 18.04 1.15 14.10
C VAL A 360 18.61 2.52 13.76
N SER A 361 19.69 2.94 14.41
CA SER A 361 20.32 4.24 14.18
C SER A 361 20.88 4.34 12.77
N THR A 362 21.40 3.25 12.20
CA THR A 362 21.90 3.26 10.82
C THR A 362 20.75 3.48 9.83
N ASN A 363 19.62 2.78 10.02
CA ASN A 363 18.45 2.98 9.17
C ASN A 363 17.90 4.41 9.29
N ILE A 364 17.89 4.97 10.50
CA ILE A 364 17.46 6.36 10.70
C ILE A 364 18.45 7.33 10.05
N ALA A 365 19.76 7.15 10.23
CA ALA A 365 20.79 7.99 9.61
C ALA A 365 20.68 8.00 8.06
N ILE A 366 20.41 6.85 7.46
CA ILE A 366 20.11 6.72 6.02
C ILE A 366 18.89 7.58 5.63
N GLN A 367 17.81 7.54 6.41
CA GLN A 367 16.63 8.38 6.18
C GLN A 367 16.93 9.88 6.32
N LEU A 368 17.73 10.25 7.33
CA LEU A 368 18.13 11.64 7.56
C LEU A 368 18.93 12.18 6.37
N ASN A 369 19.91 11.40 5.87
CA ASN A 369 20.68 11.76 4.69
C ASN A 369 19.78 12.06 3.49
N CYS A 370 18.82 11.17 3.21
CA CYS A 370 17.88 11.34 2.11
C CYS A 370 17.02 12.60 2.24
N LYS A 371 16.53 12.90 3.46
CA LYS A 371 15.71 14.09 3.72
C LYS A 371 16.46 15.40 3.56
N LEU A 372 17.79 15.34 3.65
CA LEU A 372 18.69 16.47 3.45
C LEU A 372 19.21 16.54 2.00
N GLY A 373 18.71 15.70 1.09
CA GLY A 373 19.10 15.66 -0.32
C GLY A 373 20.35 14.83 -0.62
N GLY A 374 20.85 14.06 0.36
CA GLY A 374 21.95 13.12 0.14
C GLY A 374 21.52 11.88 -0.63
N GLU A 375 22.50 11.24 -1.27
CA GLU A 375 22.31 10.10 -2.17
C GLU A 375 22.97 8.86 -1.58
N LEU A 376 22.24 7.76 -1.51
CA LEU A 376 22.72 6.57 -0.81
C LEU A 376 23.63 5.72 -1.71
N TRP A 377 23.02 5.14 -2.73
CA TRP A 377 23.63 4.25 -3.72
C TRP A 377 22.85 4.33 -5.02
N VAL A 378 23.45 3.81 -6.08
CA VAL A 378 22.92 3.87 -7.44
C VAL A 378 23.07 2.49 -8.09
N ALA A 379 22.00 1.92 -8.63
CA ALA A 379 22.13 0.79 -9.55
C ALA A 379 22.75 1.28 -10.87
N SER A 380 23.57 0.47 -11.53
CA SER A 380 24.23 0.88 -12.78
C SER A 380 23.20 1.23 -13.86
N MET A 381 22.95 2.53 -14.04
CA MET A 381 21.90 3.00 -14.94
C MET A 381 22.29 2.80 -16.42
N PRO A 382 21.35 2.37 -17.29
CA PRO A 382 21.60 2.27 -18.73
C PRO A 382 21.91 3.65 -19.34
N SER A 383 22.69 3.69 -20.42
CA SER A 383 23.04 4.95 -21.12
C SER A 383 21.82 5.78 -21.56
N MET A 384 20.68 5.12 -21.79
CA MET A 384 19.38 5.73 -22.10
C MET A 384 18.89 6.72 -21.03
N THR A 385 19.42 6.68 -19.80
CA THR A 385 19.04 7.65 -18.75
C THR A 385 19.68 9.03 -18.94
N THR A 386 20.62 9.18 -19.87
CA THR A 386 21.20 10.49 -20.21
C THR A 386 20.13 11.37 -20.85
N GLY A 387 19.82 12.52 -20.24
CA GLY A 387 18.74 13.40 -20.70
C GLY A 387 17.33 12.84 -20.51
N LEU A 388 17.18 11.78 -19.70
CA LEU A 388 15.88 11.22 -19.31
C LEU A 388 15.37 11.86 -18.02
N MET A 389 14.09 12.19 -18.00
CA MET A 389 13.35 12.47 -16.77
C MET A 389 12.35 11.34 -16.51
N ILE A 390 12.43 10.73 -15.33
CA ILE A 390 11.43 9.79 -14.85
C ILE A 390 10.40 10.55 -14.03
N VAL A 391 9.14 10.27 -14.28
CA VAL A 391 8.02 10.85 -13.55
C VAL A 391 7.22 9.73 -12.89
N GLY A 392 6.88 9.88 -11.60
CA GLY A 392 5.98 8.98 -10.89
C GLY A 392 4.73 9.72 -10.44
N ILE A 393 3.55 9.11 -10.65
CA ILE A 393 2.24 9.70 -10.36
C ILE A 393 1.35 8.71 -9.61
N ASP A 394 0.81 9.12 -8.47
CA ASP A 394 -0.15 8.34 -7.66
C ASP A 394 -1.18 9.24 -6.98
N VAL A 395 -2.34 8.67 -6.69
CA VAL A 395 -3.48 9.34 -6.04
C VAL A 395 -3.75 8.68 -4.70
N PHE A 396 -3.70 9.49 -3.65
CA PHE A 396 -4.05 9.07 -2.30
C PHE A 396 -5.46 9.54 -1.94
N HIS A 397 -6.31 8.61 -1.51
CA HIS A 397 -7.66 8.92 -1.01
C HIS A 397 -7.70 9.00 0.51
N ASP A 398 -7.88 10.21 1.03
CA ASP A 398 -8.16 10.46 2.43
C ASP A 398 -9.65 10.28 2.72
N LYS A 399 -10.00 9.06 3.11
CA LYS A 399 -11.37 8.69 3.49
C LYS A 399 -11.89 9.46 4.71
N LYS A 400 -11.00 9.94 5.60
CA LYS A 400 -11.43 10.65 6.83
C LYS A 400 -11.95 12.05 6.50
N ASN A 401 -11.28 12.73 5.58
CA ASN A 401 -11.59 14.11 5.20
C ASN A 401 -12.36 14.23 3.88
N ASN A 402 -12.74 13.10 3.28
CA ASN A 402 -13.43 13.03 1.98
C ASN A 402 -12.69 13.86 0.91
N LYS A 403 -11.37 13.65 0.79
CA LYS A 403 -10.51 14.34 -0.17
C LYS A 403 -9.54 13.36 -0.82
N SER A 404 -9.10 13.68 -2.02
CA SER A 404 -8.01 12.96 -2.69
C SER A 404 -6.84 13.91 -2.94
N TYR A 405 -5.63 13.36 -3.04
CA TYR A 405 -4.42 14.12 -3.32
C TYR A 405 -3.61 13.40 -4.39
N ALA A 406 -3.29 14.09 -5.48
CA ALA A 406 -2.36 13.60 -6.50
C ALA A 406 -0.95 14.04 -6.16
N GLY A 407 -0.02 13.10 -6.10
CA GLY A 407 1.42 13.38 -5.99
C GLY A 407 2.12 13.13 -7.32
N VAL A 408 2.91 14.10 -7.77
CA VAL A 408 3.77 14.00 -8.96
C VAL A 408 5.23 14.15 -8.52
N VAL A 409 6.08 13.29 -9.04
CA VAL A 409 7.49 13.22 -8.66
C VAL A 409 8.33 13.15 -9.92
N CYS A 410 9.37 13.97 -10.04
CA CYS A 410 10.25 14.03 -11.20
C CYS A 410 11.71 13.80 -10.80
N SER A 411 12.41 12.87 -11.45
CA SER A 411 13.86 12.70 -11.25
C SER A 411 14.63 13.90 -11.81
N LEU A 412 15.71 14.29 -11.15
CA LEU A 412 16.47 15.50 -11.51
C LEU A 412 17.86 15.19 -12.09
N ASN A 413 18.32 13.94 -12.01
CA ASN A 413 19.63 13.52 -12.48
C ASN A 413 19.61 12.13 -13.13
N LYS A 414 20.64 11.80 -13.91
CA LYS A 414 20.74 10.54 -14.69
C LYS A 414 20.76 9.28 -13.83
N GLU A 415 21.25 9.38 -12.59
CA GLU A 415 21.27 8.29 -11.61
C GLU A 415 19.91 8.03 -10.96
N CYS A 416 18.94 8.94 -11.15
CA CYS A 416 17.60 8.86 -10.58
C CYS A 416 17.64 8.73 -9.04
N THR A 417 18.42 9.58 -8.40
CA THR A 417 18.59 9.62 -6.93
C THR A 417 18.05 10.90 -6.32
N ARG A 418 17.95 11.98 -7.10
CA ARG A 418 17.39 13.26 -6.70
C ARG A 418 16.03 13.46 -7.34
N TYR A 419 15.07 13.92 -6.55
CA TYR A 419 13.68 14.03 -6.98
C TYR A 419 13.10 15.39 -6.57
N PHE A 420 12.32 15.97 -7.49
CA PHE A 420 11.36 17.01 -7.18
C PHE A 420 10.00 16.37 -6.95
N SER A 421 9.24 16.85 -5.96
CA SER A 421 7.90 16.35 -5.67
C SER A 421 6.93 17.51 -5.48
N THR A 422 5.73 17.36 -6.04
CA THR A 422 4.64 18.32 -5.91
C THR A 422 3.32 17.57 -5.69
N VAL A 423 2.35 18.23 -5.05
CA VAL A 423 1.05 17.64 -4.70
C VAL A 423 -0.05 18.60 -5.11
N THR A 424 -1.18 18.06 -5.57
CA THR A 424 -2.40 18.83 -5.81
C THR A 424 -3.60 18.15 -5.14
N PRO A 425 -4.48 18.89 -4.43
CA PRO A 425 -5.73 18.35 -3.93
C PRO A 425 -6.69 18.06 -5.10
N GLN A 426 -7.61 17.12 -4.88
CA GLN A 426 -8.64 16.68 -5.82
C GLN A 426 -9.94 16.34 -5.08
N LEU A 427 -11.03 16.19 -5.85
CA LEU A 427 -12.30 15.74 -5.30
C LEU A 427 -12.18 14.31 -4.74
N SER A 428 -13.05 13.98 -3.78
CA SER A 428 -13.04 12.65 -3.16
C SER A 428 -13.33 11.55 -4.18
N GLY A 429 -12.54 10.48 -4.17
CA GLY A 429 -12.70 9.32 -5.06
C GLY A 429 -12.34 9.58 -6.52
N GLN A 430 -11.83 10.76 -6.86
CA GLN A 430 -11.35 11.09 -8.20
C GLN A 430 -9.98 10.46 -8.44
N GLU A 431 -9.89 9.54 -9.40
CA GLU A 431 -8.65 8.88 -9.82
C GLU A 431 -7.91 9.66 -10.93
N LEU A 432 -8.64 10.39 -11.77
CA LEU A 432 -8.07 11.15 -12.89
C LEU A 432 -7.65 12.55 -12.45
N ILE A 433 -6.45 12.96 -12.80
CA ILE A 433 -5.85 14.18 -12.27
C ILE A 433 -6.06 15.38 -13.19
N ASP A 434 -6.87 16.34 -12.75
CA ASP A 434 -7.14 17.60 -13.49
C ASP A 434 -5.95 18.57 -13.46
N GLY A 435 -5.08 18.46 -12.44
CA GLY A 435 -3.96 19.38 -12.22
C GLY A 435 -2.62 18.90 -12.80
N ILE A 436 -2.58 17.87 -13.66
CA ILE A 436 -1.32 17.30 -14.16
C ILE A 436 -0.51 18.33 -14.92
N TYR A 437 -1.14 19.14 -15.78
CA TYR A 437 -0.43 20.14 -16.59
C TYR A 437 0.50 21.03 -15.73
N VAL A 438 -0.06 21.60 -14.66
CA VAL A 438 0.66 22.54 -13.78
C VAL A 438 1.78 21.82 -13.04
N LYS A 439 1.49 20.64 -12.49
CA LYS A 439 2.45 19.87 -11.69
C LYS A 439 3.59 19.31 -12.53
N PHE A 440 3.30 18.92 -13.76
CA PHE A 440 4.28 18.50 -14.75
C PHE A 440 5.17 19.66 -15.20
N ALA A 441 4.59 20.85 -15.42
CA ALA A 441 5.33 22.07 -15.74
C ALA A 441 6.31 22.47 -14.62
N GLU A 442 5.89 22.39 -13.35
CA GLU A 442 6.76 22.61 -12.19
C GLU A 442 7.96 21.66 -12.20
N GLY A 443 7.72 20.37 -12.50
CA GLY A 443 8.77 19.35 -12.63
C GLY A 443 9.77 19.64 -13.75
N LEU A 444 9.27 19.98 -14.94
CA LEU A 444 10.11 20.35 -16.10
C LEU A 444 10.95 21.60 -15.83
N LYS A 445 10.34 22.65 -15.27
CA LYS A 445 11.05 23.87 -14.87
C LYS A 445 12.13 23.57 -13.84
N LYS A 446 11.83 22.69 -12.87
CA LYS A 446 12.83 22.28 -11.87
C LYS A 446 13.97 21.48 -12.49
N TYR A 447 13.69 20.59 -13.43
CA TYR A 447 14.71 19.86 -14.19
C TYR A 447 15.61 20.84 -14.96
N HIS A 448 15.03 21.81 -15.66
CA HIS A 448 15.77 22.84 -16.40
C HIS A 448 16.64 23.69 -15.46
N GLN A 449 16.11 24.10 -14.31
CA GLN A 449 16.88 24.86 -13.31
C GLN A 449 18.13 24.10 -12.83
N VAL A 450 18.04 22.77 -12.69
CA VAL A 450 19.14 21.93 -12.20
C VAL A 450 20.14 21.58 -13.30
N ASN A 451 19.68 21.33 -14.52
CA ASN A 451 20.50 20.79 -15.61
C ASN A 451 20.88 21.81 -16.68
N GLY A 452 20.29 23.02 -16.66
CA GLY A 452 20.47 24.05 -17.70
C GLY A 452 19.76 23.76 -19.02
N HIS A 453 19.09 22.61 -19.15
CA HIS A 453 18.33 22.20 -20.32
C HIS A 453 17.09 21.38 -19.90
N LEU A 454 16.08 21.32 -20.76
CA LEU A 454 14.92 20.45 -20.57
C LEU A 454 15.28 18.98 -20.89
N PRO A 455 14.58 17.97 -20.35
CA PRO A 455 14.85 16.56 -20.66
C PRO A 455 14.46 16.24 -22.11
N GLY A 456 15.25 15.42 -22.81
CA GLY A 456 14.95 14.99 -24.18
C GLY A 456 14.01 13.78 -24.25
N ASN A 457 14.01 12.95 -23.20
CA ASN A 457 13.09 11.83 -23.05
C ASN A 457 12.38 11.90 -21.70
N ILE A 458 11.12 11.48 -21.63
CA ILE A 458 10.33 11.42 -20.41
C ILE A 458 9.66 10.05 -20.28
N VAL A 459 9.78 9.42 -19.12
CA VAL A 459 9.08 8.16 -18.81
C VAL A 459 8.21 8.37 -17.59
N VAL A 460 6.91 8.19 -17.75
CA VAL A 460 5.90 8.39 -16.70
C VAL A 460 5.41 7.04 -16.19
N TYR A 461 5.48 6.82 -14.88
CA TYR A 461 4.90 5.68 -14.18
C TYR A 461 3.68 6.14 -13.39
N ARG A 462 2.49 5.62 -13.74
CA ARG A 462 1.20 5.99 -13.16
C ARG A 462 0.59 4.81 -12.40
N ASP A 463 0.45 4.92 -11.08
CA ASP A 463 -0.14 3.88 -10.21
C ASP A 463 -1.64 4.10 -9.96
N GLY A 464 -2.40 3.07 -9.59
CA GLY A 464 -3.79 3.24 -9.13
C GLY A 464 -4.86 3.30 -10.22
N VAL A 465 -4.50 3.03 -11.48
CA VAL A 465 -5.46 3.05 -12.62
C VAL A 465 -5.87 1.63 -13.02
N GLY A 466 -7.19 1.39 -13.11
CA GLY A 466 -7.75 0.12 -13.59
C GLY A 466 -7.85 0.00 -15.12
N ASP A 467 -8.02 -1.22 -15.63
CA ASP A 467 -8.16 -1.51 -17.08
C ASP A 467 -9.26 -0.67 -17.76
N GLY A 468 -10.38 -0.42 -17.07
CA GLY A 468 -11.51 0.34 -17.61
C GLY A 468 -11.31 1.86 -17.64
N GLN A 469 -10.15 2.36 -17.19
CA GLN A 469 -9.85 3.79 -17.13
C GLN A 469 -8.68 4.21 -18.05
N LEU A 470 -8.11 3.27 -18.81
CA LEU A 470 -6.92 3.52 -19.64
C LEU A 470 -7.19 4.60 -20.71
N ASP A 471 -8.34 4.52 -21.40
CA ASP A 471 -8.71 5.50 -22.42
C ASP A 471 -8.88 6.90 -21.83
N MET A 472 -9.45 7.01 -20.63
CA MET A 472 -9.58 8.29 -19.94
C MET A 472 -8.22 8.87 -19.55
N VAL A 473 -7.26 8.04 -19.12
CA VAL A 473 -5.89 8.52 -18.86
C VAL A 473 -5.25 9.03 -20.15
N MET A 474 -5.42 8.33 -21.27
CA MET A 474 -4.92 8.75 -22.58
C MET A 474 -5.55 10.08 -23.03
N GLU A 475 -6.86 10.21 -22.93
CA GLU A 475 -7.59 11.38 -23.43
C GLU A 475 -7.48 12.60 -22.53
N HIS A 476 -7.16 12.41 -21.25
CA HIS A 476 -7.13 13.48 -20.26
C HIS A 476 -5.70 13.77 -19.76
N GLU A 477 -5.08 12.81 -19.08
CA GLU A 477 -3.77 13.01 -18.43
C GLU A 477 -2.63 13.12 -19.44
N VAL A 478 -2.61 12.25 -20.46
CA VAL A 478 -1.56 12.26 -21.49
C VAL A 478 -1.65 13.52 -22.35
N LYS A 479 -2.87 13.95 -22.74
CA LYS A 479 -3.07 15.21 -23.48
C LYS A 479 -2.60 16.43 -22.68
N GLN A 480 -2.84 16.49 -21.38
CA GLN A 480 -2.32 17.56 -20.53
C GLN A 480 -0.78 17.60 -20.51
N MET A 481 -0.12 16.44 -20.41
CA MET A 481 1.35 16.37 -20.46
C MET A 481 1.89 16.79 -21.84
N GLN A 482 1.24 16.35 -22.92
CA GLN A 482 1.60 16.76 -24.28
C GLN A 482 1.45 18.28 -24.47
N GLY A 483 0.32 18.87 -24.05
CA GLY A 483 0.13 20.33 -24.10
C GLY A 483 1.21 21.07 -23.32
N CYS A 484 1.53 20.60 -22.11
CA CYS A 484 2.62 21.16 -21.30
C CYS A 484 3.98 21.11 -22.00
N THR A 485 4.28 20.01 -22.71
CA THR A 485 5.52 19.92 -23.50
C THR A 485 5.54 20.83 -24.72
N VAL A 486 4.40 21.03 -25.39
CA VAL A 486 4.29 21.96 -26.53
C VAL A 486 4.54 23.38 -26.08
N ASP A 487 4.02 23.78 -24.92
CA ASP A 487 4.15 25.16 -24.43
C ASP A 487 5.54 25.49 -23.87
N LEU A 488 6.25 24.50 -23.31
CA LEU A 488 7.54 24.71 -22.63
C LEU A 488 8.75 24.45 -23.52
N TYR A 489 8.63 23.66 -24.58
CA TYR A 489 9.75 23.35 -25.46
C TYR A 489 9.77 24.30 -26.66
N PRO A 490 10.91 24.94 -26.97
CA PRO A 490 10.97 25.96 -28.01
C PRO A 490 10.76 25.41 -29.44
N ASP A 491 11.23 24.19 -29.72
CA ASP A 491 11.19 23.61 -31.07
C ASP A 491 10.55 22.22 -31.09
N VAL A 492 11.24 21.24 -30.51
CA VAL A 492 10.88 19.82 -30.60
C VAL A 492 10.46 19.32 -29.21
N PRO A 493 9.20 18.86 -29.05
CA PRO A 493 8.76 18.22 -27.82
C PRO A 493 9.60 16.98 -27.49
N PRO A 494 9.74 16.63 -26.20
CA PRO A 494 10.48 15.45 -25.81
C PRO A 494 9.76 14.18 -26.24
N LYS A 495 10.51 13.11 -26.46
CA LYS A 495 9.89 11.79 -26.59
C LYS A 495 9.35 11.35 -25.23
N MET A 496 8.19 10.73 -25.20
CA MET A 496 7.52 10.39 -23.95
C MET A 496 6.93 8.98 -24.00
N ALA A 497 7.04 8.26 -22.88
CA ALA A 497 6.32 7.01 -22.64
C ALA A 497 5.51 7.11 -21.35
N VAL A 498 4.27 6.59 -21.35
CA VAL A 498 3.38 6.55 -20.20
C VAL A 498 3.04 5.10 -19.89
N VAL A 499 3.35 4.70 -18.66
CA VAL A 499 3.32 3.32 -18.20
C VAL A 499 2.44 3.21 -16.97
N ILE A 500 1.37 2.43 -17.10
CA ILE A 500 0.48 2.12 -15.99
C ILE A 500 1.10 1.01 -15.16
N VAL A 501 1.27 1.28 -13.85
CA VAL A 501 1.84 0.35 -12.88
C VAL A 501 0.71 -0.28 -12.07
N LYS A 502 0.60 -1.60 -12.08
CA LYS A 502 -0.42 -2.34 -11.32
C LYS A 502 0.24 -3.35 -10.40
N LYS A 503 0.11 -3.10 -9.10
CA LYS A 503 0.70 -3.95 -8.04
C LYS A 503 -0.26 -4.97 -7.46
N ARG A 504 -1.57 -4.68 -7.55
CA ARG A 504 -2.63 -5.53 -7.02
C ARG A 504 -3.22 -6.34 -8.15
N ILE A 505 -2.49 -7.36 -8.56
CA ILE A 505 -2.85 -8.23 -9.68
C ILE A 505 -3.16 -9.66 -9.20
N SER A 506 -3.92 -10.40 -9.99
CA SER A 506 -4.33 -11.77 -9.69
C SER A 506 -3.30 -12.80 -10.15
N GLN A 507 -2.49 -12.46 -11.15
CA GLN A 507 -1.44 -13.32 -11.71
C GLN A 507 -0.40 -13.70 -10.64
N ARG A 508 -0.04 -14.97 -10.59
CA ARG A 508 1.02 -15.52 -9.73
C ARG A 508 1.96 -16.34 -10.59
N PHE A 509 3.25 -16.14 -10.40
CA PHE A 509 4.30 -16.88 -11.08
C PHE A 509 5.07 -17.70 -10.05
N PHE A 510 5.49 -18.90 -10.44
CA PHE A 510 6.28 -19.80 -9.61
C PHE A 510 7.44 -20.36 -10.43
N SER A 511 8.63 -20.39 -9.85
CA SER A 511 9.76 -21.09 -10.44
C SER A 511 9.63 -22.58 -10.15
N LYS A 512 9.65 -23.40 -11.20
CA LYS A 512 9.57 -24.86 -11.12
C LYS A 512 10.97 -25.47 -11.17
N ASN A 513 11.40 -26.08 -10.07
CA ASN A 513 12.65 -26.84 -9.97
C ASN A 513 12.30 -28.31 -9.72
N HIS A 514 12.33 -29.13 -10.77
CA HIS A 514 11.85 -30.53 -10.75
C HIS A 514 10.41 -30.65 -10.20
N GLN A 515 10.25 -31.14 -8.97
CA GLN A 515 8.95 -31.33 -8.30
C GLN A 515 8.60 -30.22 -7.30
N ASN A 516 9.50 -29.26 -7.08
CA ASN A 516 9.29 -28.18 -6.11
C ASN A 516 9.04 -26.84 -6.80
N TYR A 517 8.13 -26.07 -6.21
CA TYR A 517 7.79 -24.72 -6.59
C TYR A 517 8.37 -23.75 -5.57
N SER A 518 9.05 -22.74 -6.10
CA SER A 518 9.61 -21.64 -5.33
C SER A 518 9.12 -20.32 -5.90
N ASN A 519 9.37 -19.24 -5.16
CA ASN A 519 9.09 -17.93 -5.70
C ASN A 519 10.10 -17.60 -6.82
N PRO A 520 9.67 -16.88 -7.86
CA PRO A 520 10.60 -16.36 -8.87
C PRO A 520 11.68 -15.48 -8.26
N THR A 521 12.86 -15.53 -8.88
CA THR A 521 14.01 -14.72 -8.48
C THR A 521 13.75 -13.24 -8.85
N PRO A 522 14.12 -12.27 -8.00
CA PRO A 522 14.11 -10.86 -8.38
C PRO A 522 14.83 -10.63 -9.71
N GLY A 523 14.19 -9.89 -10.61
CA GLY A 523 14.63 -9.70 -12.00
C GLY A 523 13.91 -10.62 -13.01
N THR A 524 13.05 -11.53 -12.57
CA THR A 524 12.19 -12.30 -13.49
C THR A 524 11.20 -11.38 -14.20
N VAL A 525 11.21 -11.44 -15.53
CA VAL A 525 10.33 -10.74 -16.46
C VAL A 525 9.49 -11.75 -17.24
N VAL A 526 8.18 -11.49 -17.29
CA VAL A 526 7.23 -12.23 -18.14
C VAL A 526 6.60 -11.25 -19.10
N ASP A 527 6.93 -11.36 -20.38
CA ASP A 527 6.48 -10.47 -21.46
C ASP A 527 5.85 -11.24 -22.64
N SER A 528 5.32 -12.43 -22.35
CA SER A 528 4.59 -13.25 -23.31
C SER A 528 3.55 -14.11 -22.59
N ALA A 529 2.61 -14.68 -23.35
CA ALA A 529 1.61 -15.67 -22.93
C ALA A 529 0.51 -15.13 -21.99
N LEU A 530 0.89 -14.45 -20.91
CA LEU A 530 0.00 -13.82 -19.92
C LEU A 530 -0.12 -12.30 -20.10
N THR A 531 0.50 -11.76 -21.15
CA THR A 531 0.33 -10.41 -21.68
C THR A 531 -0.89 -10.33 -22.60
N LYS A 532 -1.28 -9.13 -23.00
CA LYS A 532 -2.38 -8.93 -23.96
C LYS A 532 -1.82 -8.57 -25.33
N SER A 533 -2.34 -9.22 -26.38
CA SER A 533 -1.92 -9.02 -27.76
C SER A 533 -1.98 -7.57 -28.25
N GLU A 534 -2.94 -6.81 -27.72
CA GLU A 534 -3.19 -5.42 -28.05
C GLU A 534 -2.34 -4.43 -27.22
N TRP A 535 -1.63 -4.91 -26.20
CA TRP A 535 -0.88 -4.07 -25.27
C TRP A 535 0.62 -4.28 -25.42
N MET A 536 1.35 -3.23 -25.04
CA MET A 536 2.78 -3.33 -24.79
C MET A 536 2.99 -3.47 -23.28
N ASP A 537 2.83 -4.69 -22.77
CA ASP A 537 2.86 -4.96 -21.34
C ASP A 537 3.85 -6.07 -20.93
N PHE A 538 4.24 -6.06 -19.66
CA PHE A 538 5.04 -7.13 -19.05
C PHE A 538 4.84 -7.16 -17.54
N PHE A 539 5.21 -8.28 -16.94
CA PHE A 539 5.30 -8.44 -15.50
C PHE A 539 6.76 -8.46 -15.07
N LEU A 540 7.07 -7.80 -13.95
CA LEU A 540 8.39 -7.82 -13.34
C LEU A 540 8.28 -8.19 -11.87
N VAL A 541 9.11 -9.16 -11.46
CA VAL A 541 9.33 -9.49 -10.06
C VAL A 541 10.52 -8.67 -9.58
N SER A 542 10.26 -7.53 -8.93
CA SER A 542 11.31 -6.60 -8.51
C SER A 542 11.90 -6.89 -7.12
N GLN A 543 11.16 -7.60 -6.26
CA GLN A 543 11.53 -7.79 -4.85
C GLN A 543 11.36 -9.22 -4.37
N SER A 544 12.02 -9.52 -3.25
CA SER A 544 12.08 -10.84 -2.65
C SER A 544 11.21 -11.06 -1.41
N ARG A 545 10.92 -9.99 -0.66
CA ARG A 545 10.21 -10.11 0.62
C ARG A 545 8.70 -10.19 0.43
N LYS A 546 8.18 -9.65 -0.68
CA LYS A 546 6.78 -9.73 -1.11
C LYS A 546 6.75 -9.95 -2.62
N ILE A 547 6.74 -11.21 -3.03
CA ILE A 547 6.89 -11.63 -4.42
C ILE A 547 5.51 -11.63 -5.10
N SER A 548 4.82 -10.49 -5.02
CA SER A 548 3.72 -10.22 -5.94
C SER A 548 4.35 -9.57 -7.16
N PRO A 549 4.21 -10.16 -8.36
CA PRO A 549 4.66 -9.51 -9.58
C PRO A 549 3.95 -8.17 -9.74
N THR A 550 4.61 -7.23 -10.40
CA THR A 550 4.01 -5.95 -10.78
C THR A 550 3.85 -5.92 -12.29
N HIS A 551 2.68 -5.51 -12.74
CA HIS A 551 2.32 -5.42 -14.16
C HIS A 551 2.54 -3.99 -14.65
N TYR A 552 3.23 -3.86 -15.76
CA TYR A 552 3.54 -2.59 -16.42
C TYR A 552 2.89 -2.62 -17.79
N ASN A 553 2.01 -1.67 -18.06
CA ASN A 553 1.36 -1.52 -19.36
C ASN A 553 1.69 -0.16 -19.97
N VAL A 554 2.38 -0.16 -21.12
CA VAL A 554 2.73 1.06 -21.84
C VAL A 554 1.54 1.47 -22.70
N ILE A 555 0.86 2.54 -22.32
CA ILE A 555 -0.35 3.04 -23.01
C ILE A 555 -0.04 4.13 -24.04
N TYR A 556 1.12 4.78 -23.91
CA TYR A 556 1.60 5.79 -24.85
C TYR A 556 3.12 5.66 -24.96
N ASN A 557 3.69 5.72 -26.16
CA ASN A 557 5.13 5.68 -26.36
C ASN A 557 5.56 6.35 -27.67
N THR A 558 6.45 7.33 -27.59
CA THR A 558 7.17 7.90 -28.74
C THR A 558 8.70 7.69 -28.64
N ILE A 559 9.17 6.94 -27.64
CA ILE A 559 10.58 6.58 -27.45
C ILE A 559 10.94 5.37 -28.31
N THR A 560 11.97 5.52 -29.14
CA THR A 560 12.51 4.47 -30.02
C THR A 560 13.31 3.42 -29.21
N SER A 561 13.19 2.13 -29.57
CA SER A 561 13.90 1.01 -28.93
C SER A 561 13.60 0.82 -27.42
N PHE A 562 12.35 1.10 -27.02
CA PHE A 562 11.92 1.11 -25.62
C PHE A 562 12.00 -0.29 -24.95
N THR A 563 11.53 -1.36 -25.60
CA THR A 563 11.26 -2.70 -25.00
C THR A 563 12.27 -3.22 -23.96
N ALA A 564 13.37 -3.87 -24.39
CA ALA A 564 14.27 -4.57 -23.47
C ALA A 564 15.04 -3.62 -22.54
N LYS A 565 15.40 -2.43 -23.06
CA LYS A 565 16.08 -1.38 -22.28
C LYS A 565 15.16 -0.83 -21.20
N PHE A 566 13.86 -0.76 -21.44
CA PHE A 566 12.87 -0.29 -20.48
C PHE A 566 12.61 -1.29 -19.34
N GLN A 567 12.51 -2.58 -19.65
CA GLN A 567 12.40 -3.63 -18.62
C GLN A 567 13.56 -3.55 -17.64
N ARG A 568 14.79 -3.42 -18.17
CA ARG A 568 16.00 -3.23 -17.36
C ARG A 568 16.00 -1.91 -16.59
N LEU A 569 15.65 -0.79 -17.23
CA LEU A 569 15.54 0.51 -16.57
C LEU A 569 14.58 0.44 -15.37
N THR A 570 13.39 -0.13 -15.57
CA THR A 570 12.36 -0.31 -14.53
C THR A 570 12.92 -1.10 -13.35
N TYR A 571 13.63 -2.18 -13.62
CA TYR A 571 14.29 -2.98 -12.59
C TYR A 571 15.37 -2.19 -11.81
N ASN A 572 16.18 -1.40 -12.51
CA ASN A 572 17.26 -0.60 -11.90
C ASN A 572 16.72 0.52 -10.99
N ILE A 573 15.61 1.14 -11.39
CA ILE A 573 14.89 2.13 -10.56
C ILE A 573 14.36 1.45 -9.29
N CYS A 574 13.80 0.25 -9.43
CA CYS A 574 13.35 -0.50 -8.27
C CYS A 574 14.49 -0.80 -7.29
N ILE A 575 15.65 -1.25 -7.77
CA ILE A 575 16.83 -1.50 -6.92
C ILE A 575 17.32 -0.22 -6.24
N THR A 576 17.39 0.88 -6.98
CA THR A 576 17.86 2.18 -6.45
C THR A 576 16.93 2.69 -5.33
N THR A 577 15.64 2.37 -5.38
CA THR A 577 14.64 2.80 -4.39
C THR A 577 14.32 1.77 -3.29
N LEU A 578 14.78 0.52 -3.42
CA LEU A 578 14.30 -0.68 -2.70
C LEU A 578 14.56 -0.73 -1.18
N LEU A 579 15.50 0.04 -0.62
CA LEU A 579 15.80 -0.01 0.82
C LEU A 579 15.43 1.24 1.62
N ILE A 580 14.73 2.21 1.03
CA ILE A 580 14.47 3.48 1.70
C ILE A 580 13.08 3.47 2.35
N SER A 581 13.06 3.49 3.69
CA SER A 581 11.82 3.65 4.47
C SER A 581 11.47 5.13 4.64
N GLY A 582 10.19 5.51 4.57
CA GLY A 582 9.72 6.90 4.71
C GLY A 582 9.24 7.52 3.39
N TYR A 583 9.50 8.82 3.14
CA TYR A 583 9.01 9.54 1.94
C TYR A 583 9.51 8.91 0.62
N LEU A 584 10.70 8.32 0.60
CA LEU A 584 11.17 7.55 -0.57
C LEU A 584 10.51 6.19 -0.73
N GLN A 585 9.79 5.69 0.28
CA GLN A 585 8.89 4.56 0.12
C GLN A 585 7.68 4.93 -0.74
N TYR A 586 7.30 6.22 -0.82
CA TYR A 586 6.31 6.68 -1.80
C TYR A 586 6.88 6.56 -3.21
N TYR A 587 8.13 6.99 -3.44
CA TYR A 587 8.80 6.81 -4.74
C TYR A 587 8.96 5.34 -5.10
N HIS A 588 9.43 4.51 -4.17
CA HIS A 588 9.50 3.08 -4.37
C HIS A 588 8.13 2.44 -4.63
N LYS A 589 7.07 2.92 -3.93
CA LYS A 589 5.71 2.54 -4.27
C LYS A 589 5.43 2.96 -5.70
N LEU A 590 5.61 4.19 -6.14
CA LEU A 590 5.29 4.60 -7.52
C LEU A 590 5.83 3.64 -8.59
N PHE A 591 7.01 3.06 -8.37
CA PHE A 591 7.70 2.29 -9.39
C PHE A 591 7.58 0.75 -9.30
N CYS A 592 7.23 0.11 -8.16
CA CYS A 592 7.56 -1.33 -7.95
C CYS A 592 6.47 -2.34 -7.56
#